data_AF-A0AAW7M5E3-F1
#
_entry.id   AF-A0AAW7M5E3-F1
#
_cell.length_a   1.000
_cell.length_b   1.000
_cell.length_c   1.000
_cell.angle_alpha   90.00
_cell.angle_beta   90.00
_cell.angle_gamma   90.00
#
_symmetry.space_group_name_H-M   'P 1'
#
loop_
_entity.id
_entity.type
_entity.pdbx_description
1 polymer ?
#
loop_
_entity_poly.entity_id
_entity_poly.type
_entity_poly.pdbx_seq_one_letter_code
_entity_poly.pdbx_strand_id
1 'polypeptide(L)'
;MSWTLTATAARLGGLLRRDDAGEEPAPADGTLFSRAFARAVERATPADAKALEVARGQLGDRPEVIERAVASGAPISAVAALAAAWEGMGREARGIVAHPAGTGTGPVRWGSVLAAQVDQTTCGAATMGMMRMIGDPFVALWVGTGRSLGDHTPPEAIHAEAEGFATLTVEERWQALQRVIHAQTTTSALGPVAWPRSLGTPPWKVDDRTRFAGLRFAGRLVDDSTSEALAPLLAHARRALADGIPVPLFSAGDSSLGLDTVIPRHVVLLVRDAGNGFDVYEPGAGAVLPLADADLHPGAGRLPALGHWSRAAWLIMPVRARRG
;
A
#
# COMPACT_ATOMS: atom_id res chain seq x y z
N MET A 1 1.06 22.21 -29.15
CA MET A 1 1.25 21.97 -27.71
C MET A 1 -0.13 21.75 -27.07
N SER A 2 -0.54 20.49 -26.98
CA SER A 2 -1.84 20.10 -26.41
C SER A 2 -1.69 19.95 -24.91
N TRP A 3 -2.19 20.92 -24.15
CA TRP A 3 -2.24 20.86 -22.70
C TRP A 3 -3.36 19.91 -22.28
N THR A 4 -3.07 18.94 -21.41
CA THR A 4 -4.07 17.97 -20.95
C THR A 4 -4.63 18.40 -19.60
N LEU A 5 -5.93 18.17 -19.41
CA LEU A 5 -6.70 18.68 -18.26
C LEU A 5 -6.10 18.32 -16.90
N THR A 6 -5.47 17.15 -16.76
CA THR A 6 -4.81 16.70 -15.52
C THR A 6 -3.60 17.55 -15.19
N ALA A 7 -2.73 17.86 -16.15
CA ALA A 7 -1.57 18.73 -15.95
C ALA A 7 -2.01 20.18 -15.65
N THR A 8 -3.06 20.66 -16.32
CA THR A 8 -3.63 21.98 -16.04
C THR A 8 -4.25 22.04 -14.64
N ALA A 9 -4.98 21.01 -14.22
CA ALA A 9 -5.56 20.91 -12.87
C ALA A 9 -4.50 20.77 -11.78
N ALA A 10 -3.42 20.01 -12.04
CA ALA A 10 -2.28 19.89 -11.13
C ALA A 10 -1.60 21.24 -10.89
N ARG A 11 -1.39 22.02 -11.96
CA ARG A 11 -0.78 23.37 -11.87
C ARG A 11 -1.69 24.38 -11.17
N LEU A 12 -2.99 24.37 -11.47
CA LEU A 12 -3.97 25.25 -10.80
C LEU A 12 -4.14 24.88 -9.32
N GLY A 13 -4.14 23.59 -8.98
CA GLY A 13 -4.16 23.11 -7.60
C GLY A 13 -2.87 23.43 -6.84
N GLY A 14 -1.71 23.36 -7.51
CA GLY A 14 -0.41 23.74 -6.94
C GLY A 14 -0.30 25.24 -6.61
N LEU A 15 -0.97 26.11 -7.38
CA LEU A 15 -1.04 27.55 -7.10
C LEU A 15 -1.89 27.89 -5.86
N LEU A 16 -2.88 27.06 -5.54
CA LEU A 16 -3.76 27.25 -4.38
C LEU A 16 -3.25 26.56 -3.10
N ARG A 17 -2.24 25.70 -3.21
CA ARG A 17 -1.69 24.93 -2.09
C ARG A 17 -0.18 25.12 -1.96
N ARG A 18 0.21 26.37 -1.71
CA ARG A 18 1.55 26.72 -1.25
C ARG A 18 1.62 26.47 0.26
N ASP A 19 1.63 25.20 0.67
CA ASP A 19 2.06 24.82 2.02
C ASP A 19 3.59 24.83 2.01
N ASP A 20 4.19 25.48 3.02
CA ASP A 20 5.61 25.76 3.17
C ASP A 20 6.53 24.63 2.72
N ALA A 21 7.42 24.95 1.77
CA ALA A 21 8.65 24.23 1.52
C ALA A 21 9.59 24.45 2.72
N GLY A 22 9.21 23.90 3.88
CA GLY A 22 10.08 23.78 5.03
C GLY A 22 11.24 22.86 4.65
N GLU A 23 12.45 23.34 4.93
CA GLU A 23 13.72 22.66 4.74
C GLU A 23 13.59 21.15 4.98
N GLU A 24 13.90 20.39 3.94
CA GLU A 24 13.69 18.94 3.84
C GLU A 24 14.68 18.26 4.79
N PRO A 25 14.23 17.60 5.88
CA PRO A 25 15.16 16.97 6.81
C PRO A 25 15.92 15.86 6.11
N ALA A 26 17.21 15.72 6.43
CA ALA A 26 18.05 14.63 5.95
C ALA A 26 17.35 13.26 6.14
N PRO A 27 17.57 12.29 5.24
CA PRO A 27 17.03 10.95 5.40
C PRO A 27 17.44 10.40 6.77
N ALA A 28 16.44 10.09 7.59
CA ALA A 28 16.68 9.47 8.88
C ALA A 28 17.19 8.04 8.66
N ASP A 29 18.17 7.60 9.45
CA ASP A 29 18.69 6.24 9.36
C ASP A 29 17.59 5.19 9.57
N GLY A 30 17.58 4.16 8.71
CA GLY A 30 16.63 3.05 8.76
C GLY A 30 15.25 3.35 8.15
N THR A 31 14.37 2.35 8.17
CA THR A 31 13.01 2.44 7.60
C THR A 31 12.04 3.09 8.57
N LEU A 32 10.81 3.36 8.12
CA LEU A 32 9.72 3.78 9.03
C LEU A 32 9.54 2.78 10.18
N PHE A 33 9.62 1.49 9.87
CA PHE A 33 9.37 0.41 10.81
C PHE A 33 10.47 0.30 11.86
N SER A 34 11.74 0.41 11.46
CA SER A 34 12.86 0.37 12.42
C SER A 34 12.80 1.57 13.37
N ARG A 35 12.42 2.75 12.87
CA ARG A 35 12.21 3.94 13.71
C ARG A 35 10.98 3.81 14.63
N ALA A 36 9.90 3.19 14.15
CA ALA A 36 8.74 2.91 14.99
C ALA A 36 9.08 1.91 16.12
N PHE A 37 9.86 0.87 15.82
CA PHE A 37 10.35 -0.08 16.79
C PHE A 37 11.24 0.58 17.84
N ALA A 38 12.23 1.38 17.43
CA ALA A 38 13.10 2.10 18.36
C ALA A 38 12.30 2.99 19.33
N ARG A 39 11.34 3.76 18.82
CA ARG A 39 10.46 4.59 19.65
C ARG A 39 9.57 3.77 20.60
N ALA A 40 9.14 2.58 20.18
CA ALA A 40 8.35 1.70 21.03
C ALA A 40 9.20 1.17 22.20
N VAL A 41 10.44 0.75 21.93
CA VAL A 41 11.40 0.32 22.96
C VAL A 41 11.71 1.46 23.94
N GLU A 42 11.98 2.67 23.45
CA GLU A 42 12.27 3.85 24.29
C GLU A 42 11.13 4.23 25.24
N ARG A 43 9.88 3.98 24.83
CA ARG A 43 8.68 4.34 25.62
C ARG A 43 8.17 3.22 26.51
N ALA A 44 8.67 2.00 26.31
CA ALA A 44 8.20 0.81 26.99
C ALA A 44 8.74 0.74 28.43
N THR A 45 8.10 -0.08 29.28
CA THR A 45 8.71 -0.47 30.56
C THR A 45 9.98 -1.30 30.29
N PRO A 46 10.92 -1.42 31.24
CA PRO A 46 12.12 -2.24 31.02
C PRO A 46 11.82 -3.70 30.63
N ALA A 47 10.76 -4.28 31.18
CA ALA A 47 10.34 -5.65 30.85
C ALA A 47 9.80 -5.74 29.42
N ASP A 48 8.95 -4.79 29.02
CA ASP A 48 8.36 -4.70 27.69
C ASP A 48 9.41 -4.41 26.60
N ALA A 49 10.33 -3.47 26.87
CA ALA A 49 11.46 -3.17 26.01
C ALA A 49 12.30 -4.43 25.77
N LYS A 50 12.61 -5.17 26.83
CA LYS A 50 13.35 -6.43 26.72
C LYS A 50 12.58 -7.48 25.91
N ALA A 51 11.26 -7.58 26.10
CA ALA A 51 10.42 -8.51 25.34
C ALA A 51 10.42 -8.18 23.84
N LEU A 52 10.35 -6.90 23.47
CA LEU A 52 10.41 -6.44 22.07
C LEU A 52 11.77 -6.76 21.44
N GLU A 53 12.87 -6.49 22.14
CA GLU A 53 14.23 -6.82 21.66
C GLU A 53 14.43 -8.32 21.47
N VAL A 54 13.97 -9.14 22.43
CA VAL A 54 14.03 -10.60 22.32
C VAL A 54 13.19 -11.09 21.14
N ALA A 55 11.96 -10.57 20.97
CA ALA A 55 11.11 -10.91 19.84
C ALA A 55 11.79 -10.59 18.51
N ARG A 56 12.39 -9.39 18.37
CA ARG A 56 13.14 -8.99 17.16
C ARG A 56 14.34 -9.89 16.92
N GLY A 57 15.09 -10.25 17.97
CA GLY A 57 16.25 -11.14 17.89
C GLY A 57 15.89 -12.59 17.52
N GLN A 58 14.72 -13.08 17.94
CA GLN A 58 14.25 -14.44 17.63
C GLN A 58 14.02 -14.68 16.14
N LEU A 59 13.70 -13.64 15.36
CA LEU A 59 13.49 -13.77 13.92
C LEU A 59 14.79 -13.85 13.10
N GLY A 60 15.96 -13.72 13.73
CA GLY A 60 17.25 -13.91 13.07
C GLY A 60 17.46 -12.98 11.89
N ASP A 61 17.34 -13.50 10.66
CA ASP A 61 17.51 -12.79 9.41
C ASP A 61 16.30 -11.93 9.00
N ARG A 62 15.19 -11.98 9.77
CA ARG A 62 13.93 -11.28 9.47
C ARG A 62 13.45 -10.30 10.55
N PRO A 63 14.32 -9.46 11.15
CA PRO A 63 13.91 -8.53 12.19
C PRO A 63 12.82 -7.54 11.71
N GLU A 64 12.75 -7.26 10.40
CA GLU A 64 11.78 -6.35 9.79
C GLU A 64 10.32 -6.79 10.01
N VAL A 65 10.05 -8.08 10.21
CA VAL A 65 8.70 -8.58 10.49
C VAL A 65 8.24 -8.11 11.87
N ILE A 66 9.11 -8.15 12.89
CA ILE A 66 8.77 -7.64 14.23
C ILE A 66 8.64 -6.13 14.24
N GLU A 67 9.52 -5.43 13.52
CA GLU A 67 9.44 -3.97 13.39
C GLU A 67 8.09 -3.53 12.79
N ARG A 68 7.61 -4.23 11.76
CA ARG A 68 6.27 -4.02 11.19
C ARG A 68 5.16 -4.39 12.16
N ALA A 69 5.29 -5.51 12.87
CA ALA A 69 4.30 -5.94 13.86
C ALA A 69 4.12 -4.87 14.96
N VAL A 70 5.21 -4.29 15.46
CA VAL A 70 5.17 -3.17 16.41
C VAL A 70 4.55 -1.92 15.77
N ALA A 71 4.96 -1.56 14.57
CA ALA A 71 4.43 -0.38 13.88
C ALA A 71 2.93 -0.49 13.55
N SER A 72 2.40 -1.71 13.41
CA SER A 72 0.97 -1.95 13.18
C SER A 72 0.08 -1.52 14.35
N GLY A 73 0.67 -1.32 15.54
CA GLY A 73 -0.03 -1.02 16.79
C GLY A 73 -0.51 -2.28 17.54
N ALA A 74 -0.08 -3.47 17.13
CA ALA A 74 -0.41 -4.71 17.81
C ALA A 74 0.12 -4.74 19.26
N PRO A 75 -0.60 -5.40 20.19
CA PRO A 75 -0.15 -5.52 21.57
C PRO A 75 1.14 -6.35 21.66
N ILE A 76 1.97 -6.08 22.67
CA ILE A 76 3.26 -6.77 22.88
C ILE A 76 3.08 -8.29 22.98
N SER A 77 1.98 -8.76 23.59
CA SER A 77 1.64 -10.18 23.66
C SER A 77 1.49 -10.83 22.28
N ALA A 78 0.89 -10.13 21.32
CA ALA A 78 0.76 -10.61 19.94
C ALA A 78 2.09 -10.57 19.19
N VAL A 79 2.92 -9.54 19.41
CA VAL A 79 4.28 -9.46 18.85
C VAL A 79 5.15 -10.61 19.36
N ALA A 80 5.09 -10.90 20.66
CA ALA A 80 5.79 -12.03 21.26
C ALA A 80 5.26 -13.38 20.73
N ALA A 81 3.94 -13.53 20.59
CA ALA A 81 3.33 -14.72 20.01
C ALA A 81 3.74 -14.95 18.54
N LEU A 82 3.85 -13.87 17.76
CA LEU A 82 4.38 -13.91 16.39
C LEU A 82 5.82 -14.42 16.36
N ALA A 83 6.69 -13.87 17.22
CA ALA A 83 8.08 -14.29 17.31
C ALA A 83 8.22 -15.76 17.72
N ALA A 84 7.47 -16.19 18.75
CA ALA A 84 7.47 -17.57 19.21
C ALA A 84 6.95 -18.56 18.16
N ALA A 85 5.97 -18.16 17.35
CA ALA A 85 5.40 -19.00 16.30
C ALA A 85 6.27 -19.09 15.04
N TRP A 86 7.20 -18.15 14.82
CA TRP A 86 7.89 -17.93 13.55
C TRP A 86 8.57 -19.19 12.98
N GLU A 87 9.42 -19.87 13.76
CA GLU A 87 10.12 -21.07 13.28
C GLU A 87 9.20 -22.25 13.02
N GLY A 88 8.09 -22.34 13.76
CA GLY A 88 7.05 -23.34 13.53
C GLY A 88 6.18 -23.05 12.29
N MET A 89 6.28 -21.85 11.71
CA MET A 89 5.56 -21.54 10.47
C MET A 89 6.24 -22.21 9.26
N GLY A 90 5.41 -22.84 8.43
CA GLY A 90 5.84 -23.35 7.14
C GLY A 90 6.50 -22.26 6.30
N ARG A 91 7.44 -22.64 5.43
CA ARG A 91 8.22 -21.72 4.59
C ARG A 91 7.33 -20.77 3.77
N GLU A 92 6.22 -21.30 3.25
CA GLU A 92 5.25 -20.51 2.48
C GLU A 92 4.61 -19.41 3.32
N ALA A 93 4.11 -19.74 4.52
CA ALA A 93 3.51 -18.77 5.43
C ALA A 93 4.53 -17.68 5.84
N ARG A 94 5.78 -18.06 6.16
CA ARG A 94 6.86 -17.09 6.43
C ARG A 94 7.13 -16.18 5.22
N GLY A 95 7.10 -16.75 4.01
CA GLY A 95 7.24 -15.99 2.76
C GLY A 95 6.14 -14.94 2.58
N ILE A 96 4.87 -15.32 2.79
CA ILE A 96 3.72 -14.42 2.70
C ILE A 96 3.81 -13.31 3.76
N VAL A 97 4.15 -13.66 5.00
CA VAL A 97 4.26 -12.69 6.09
C VAL A 97 5.42 -11.72 5.86
N ALA A 98 6.58 -12.23 5.44
CA ALA A 98 7.77 -11.41 5.20
C ALA A 98 7.64 -10.53 3.96
N HIS A 99 7.18 -11.09 2.83
CA HIS A 99 7.18 -10.46 1.51
C HIS A 99 5.86 -10.73 0.79
N PRO A 100 4.74 -10.13 1.21
CA PRO A 100 3.42 -10.42 0.65
C PRO A 100 3.32 -10.09 -0.85
N ALA A 101 4.04 -9.07 -1.31
CA ALA A 101 4.15 -8.70 -2.73
C ALA A 101 5.28 -9.44 -3.49
N GLY A 102 5.97 -10.39 -2.85
CA GLY A 102 7.13 -11.06 -3.40
C GLY A 102 8.43 -10.24 -3.33
N THR A 103 9.55 -10.87 -3.70
CA THR A 103 10.90 -10.29 -3.61
C THR A 103 11.45 -9.79 -4.95
N GLY A 104 10.67 -9.89 -6.04
CA GLY A 104 11.10 -9.55 -7.39
C GLY A 104 9.92 -9.27 -8.31
N THR A 105 10.21 -9.06 -9.58
CA THR A 105 9.19 -8.95 -10.63
C THR A 105 8.64 -10.33 -11.00
N GLY A 106 7.42 -10.35 -11.55
CA GLY A 106 6.70 -11.57 -11.94
C GLY A 106 5.43 -11.82 -11.11
N PRO A 107 4.76 -12.97 -11.32
CA PRO A 107 3.53 -13.31 -10.62
C PRO A 107 3.72 -13.38 -9.09
N VAL A 108 2.81 -12.75 -8.34
CA VAL A 108 2.76 -12.85 -6.88
C VAL A 108 1.91 -14.06 -6.51
N ARG A 109 2.56 -15.11 -6.01
CA ARG A 109 1.90 -16.36 -5.64
C ARG A 109 2.05 -16.70 -4.17
N TRP A 110 0.96 -17.16 -3.59
CA TRP A 110 0.87 -17.73 -2.25
C TRP A 110 0.47 -19.20 -2.40
N GLY A 111 1.48 -20.03 -2.65
CA GLY A 111 1.29 -21.42 -3.07
C GLY A 111 0.75 -21.49 -4.49
N SER A 112 -0.40 -22.14 -4.68
CA SER A 112 -1.10 -22.17 -5.97
C SER A 112 -1.92 -20.91 -6.25
N VAL A 113 -2.18 -20.08 -5.24
CA VAL A 113 -3.05 -18.91 -5.33
C VAL A 113 -2.30 -17.75 -5.95
N LEU A 114 -2.87 -17.15 -7.00
CA LEU A 114 -2.39 -15.89 -7.57
C LEU A 114 -3.01 -14.72 -6.79
N ALA A 115 -2.20 -13.77 -6.33
CA ALA A 115 -2.68 -12.59 -5.62
C ALA A 115 -3.26 -11.57 -6.61
N ALA A 116 -4.36 -11.91 -7.29
CA ALA A 116 -5.05 -11.03 -8.25
C ALA A 116 -6.31 -10.40 -7.64
N GLN A 117 -6.80 -9.32 -8.25
CA GLN A 117 -8.07 -8.71 -7.90
C GLN A 117 -9.24 -9.66 -8.20
N VAL A 118 -10.29 -9.62 -7.37
CA VAL A 118 -11.50 -10.44 -7.56
C VAL A 118 -12.22 -10.11 -8.87
N ASP A 119 -12.40 -8.83 -9.17
CA ASP A 119 -13.10 -8.36 -10.37
C ASP A 119 -12.61 -6.96 -10.77
N GLN A 120 -13.08 -6.44 -11.90
CA GLN A 120 -12.64 -5.16 -12.49
C GLN A 120 -12.85 -3.93 -11.59
N THR A 121 -13.65 -4.04 -10.52
CA THR A 121 -13.92 -2.95 -9.57
C THR A 121 -13.06 -3.05 -8.30
N THR A 122 -12.38 -4.17 -8.06
CA THR A 122 -11.61 -4.38 -6.82
C THR A 122 -10.12 -4.04 -6.92
N CYS A 123 -9.63 -3.41 -8.00
CA CYS A 123 -8.22 -3.04 -8.14
C CYS A 123 -7.72 -2.21 -6.94
N GLY A 124 -8.46 -1.16 -6.55
CA GLY A 124 -8.11 -0.35 -5.39
C GLY A 124 -8.16 -1.13 -4.06
N ALA A 125 -9.11 -2.06 -3.91
CA ALA A 125 -9.20 -2.89 -2.72
C ALA A 125 -8.07 -3.93 -2.63
N ALA A 126 -7.67 -4.51 -3.76
CA ALA A 126 -6.50 -5.38 -3.87
C ALA A 126 -5.21 -4.62 -3.54
N THR A 127 -5.02 -3.42 -4.12
CA THR A 127 -3.88 -2.54 -3.79
C THR A 127 -3.83 -2.20 -2.30
N MET A 128 -4.95 -1.79 -1.69
CA MET A 128 -5.02 -1.49 -0.26
C MET A 128 -4.81 -2.75 0.61
N GLY A 129 -5.32 -3.91 0.19
CA GLY A 129 -5.12 -5.19 0.87
C GLY A 129 -3.65 -5.60 0.87
N MET A 130 -2.98 -5.51 -0.28
CA MET A 130 -1.54 -5.76 -0.41
C MET A 130 -0.74 -4.79 0.46
N MET A 131 -1.06 -3.50 0.42
CA MET A 131 -0.44 -2.48 1.26
C MET A 131 -0.62 -2.77 2.76
N ARG A 132 -1.79 -3.24 3.19
CA ARG A 132 -2.03 -3.66 4.58
C ARG A 132 -1.21 -4.88 4.96
N MET A 133 -1.10 -5.89 4.10
CA MET A 133 -0.22 -7.04 4.35
C MET A 133 1.25 -6.63 4.44
N ILE A 134 1.68 -5.67 3.60
CA ILE A 134 3.05 -5.11 3.67
C ILE A 134 3.27 -4.40 5.01
N GLY A 135 2.31 -3.62 5.51
CA GLY A 135 2.48 -2.85 6.74
C GLY A 135 2.15 -3.60 8.03
N ASP A 136 1.38 -4.67 7.96
CA ASP A 136 0.84 -5.42 9.10
C ASP A 136 1.00 -6.95 8.89
N PRO A 137 2.01 -7.56 9.55
CA PRO A 137 2.27 -8.99 9.49
C PRO A 137 1.10 -9.86 9.97
N PHE A 138 0.20 -9.35 10.82
CA PHE A 138 -0.94 -10.12 11.30
C PHE A 138 -2.03 -10.24 10.23
N VAL A 139 -2.22 -9.21 9.40
CA VAL A 139 -3.08 -9.31 8.20
C VAL A 139 -2.49 -10.33 7.23
N ALA A 140 -1.18 -10.27 6.98
CA ALA A 140 -0.51 -11.21 6.09
C ALA A 140 -0.58 -12.66 6.62
N LEU A 141 -0.41 -12.85 7.93
CA LEU A 141 -0.51 -14.15 8.59
C LEU A 141 -1.93 -14.71 8.47
N TRP A 142 -2.95 -13.90 8.74
CA TRP A 142 -4.33 -14.32 8.60
C TRP A 142 -4.64 -14.73 7.15
N VAL A 143 -4.28 -13.93 6.14
CA VAL A 143 -4.47 -14.32 4.73
C VAL A 143 -3.74 -15.63 4.42
N GLY A 144 -2.47 -15.74 4.79
CA GLY A 144 -1.64 -16.90 4.47
C GLY A 144 -2.02 -18.19 5.21
N THR A 145 -2.60 -18.11 6.40
CA THR A 145 -2.78 -19.29 7.26
C THR A 145 -4.16 -19.45 7.89
N GLY A 146 -4.98 -18.41 7.88
CA GLY A 146 -6.24 -18.34 8.61
C GLY A 146 -6.08 -18.17 10.12
N ARG A 147 -4.85 -18.04 10.63
CA ARG A 147 -4.57 -17.95 12.06
C ARG A 147 -4.49 -16.50 12.54
N SER A 148 -4.94 -16.30 13.77
CA SER A 148 -4.62 -15.14 14.60
C SER A 148 -3.70 -15.58 15.74
N LEU A 149 -2.90 -14.65 16.29
CA LEU A 149 -1.90 -14.97 17.32
C LEU A 149 -2.09 -14.12 18.56
N GLY A 150 -1.97 -14.77 19.72
CA GLY A 150 -2.37 -14.19 21.00
C GLY A 150 -3.85 -13.78 20.96
N ASP A 151 -4.16 -12.66 21.60
CA ASP A 151 -5.51 -12.09 21.63
C ASP A 151 -5.73 -11.06 20.50
N HIS A 152 -4.85 -11.05 19.49
CA HIS A 152 -4.90 -10.08 18.40
C HIS A 152 -5.40 -10.69 17.11
N THR A 153 -6.63 -10.29 16.75
CA THR A 153 -7.23 -10.58 15.44
C THR A 153 -7.28 -9.29 14.63
N PRO A 154 -6.72 -9.27 13.41
CA PRO A 154 -6.81 -8.08 12.54
C PRO A 154 -8.28 -7.67 12.31
N PRO A 155 -8.60 -6.37 12.30
CA PRO A 155 -9.98 -5.91 12.09
C PRO A 155 -10.62 -6.46 10.81
N GLU A 156 -9.83 -6.63 9.75
CA GLU A 156 -10.30 -7.18 8.48
C GLU A 156 -10.78 -8.63 8.60
N ALA A 157 -10.13 -9.43 9.45
CA ALA A 157 -10.53 -10.81 9.71
C ALA A 157 -11.85 -10.86 10.49
N ILE A 158 -12.00 -10.00 11.51
CA ILE A 158 -13.25 -9.86 12.28
C ILE A 158 -14.41 -9.45 11.36
N HIS A 159 -14.17 -8.47 10.47
CA HIS A 159 -15.18 -8.06 9.50
C HIS A 159 -15.51 -9.15 8.49
N ALA A 160 -14.53 -9.92 8.04
CA ALA A 160 -14.79 -11.02 7.11
C ALA A 160 -15.69 -12.10 7.74
N GLU A 161 -15.46 -12.42 9.02
CA GLU A 161 -16.31 -13.34 9.78
C GLU A 161 -17.71 -12.76 10.02
N ALA A 162 -17.81 -11.50 10.46
CA ALA A 162 -19.08 -10.84 10.74
C ALA A 162 -19.99 -10.73 9.50
N GLU A 163 -19.40 -10.54 8.32
CA GLU A 163 -20.09 -10.50 7.03
C GLU A 163 -20.33 -11.91 6.43
N GLY A 164 -19.87 -12.98 7.10
CA GLY A 164 -20.07 -14.35 6.67
C GLY A 164 -19.31 -14.75 5.41
N PHE A 165 -18.18 -14.09 5.10
CA PHE A 165 -17.35 -14.49 3.98
C PHE A 165 -16.65 -15.83 4.24
N ALA A 166 -16.54 -16.66 3.20
CA ALA A 166 -15.71 -17.85 3.24
C ALA A 166 -14.23 -17.46 3.49
N THR A 167 -13.55 -18.21 4.35
CA THR A 167 -12.18 -17.90 4.81
C THR A 167 -11.34 -19.17 5.07
N LEU A 168 -11.72 -20.32 4.49
CA LEU A 168 -11.05 -21.60 4.73
C LEU A 168 -9.72 -21.69 3.97
N THR A 169 -9.68 -21.16 2.75
CA THR A 169 -8.48 -21.16 1.90
C THR A 169 -7.78 -19.81 1.87
N VAL A 170 -6.52 -19.79 1.41
CA VAL A 170 -5.75 -18.56 1.17
C VAL A 170 -6.47 -17.66 0.17
N GLU A 171 -7.00 -18.26 -0.90
CA GLU A 171 -7.76 -17.54 -1.93
C GLU A 171 -9.02 -16.91 -1.35
N GLU A 172 -9.80 -17.66 -0.58
CA GLU A 172 -11.02 -17.17 0.06
C GLU A 172 -10.74 -16.00 1.00
N ARG A 173 -9.68 -16.08 1.82
CA ARG A 173 -9.28 -14.96 2.71
C ARG A 173 -8.80 -13.74 1.95
N TRP A 174 -8.06 -13.93 0.85
CA TRP A 174 -7.66 -12.84 -0.02
C TRP A 174 -8.87 -12.15 -0.67
N GLN A 175 -9.85 -12.92 -1.15
CA GLN A 175 -11.09 -12.38 -1.70
C GLN A 175 -11.92 -11.67 -0.61
N ALA A 176 -12.01 -12.24 0.60
CA ALA A 176 -12.71 -11.64 1.73
C ALA A 176 -12.08 -10.31 2.15
N LEU A 177 -10.75 -10.23 2.22
CA LEU A 177 -10.01 -8.98 2.48
C LEU A 177 -10.38 -7.89 1.48
N GLN A 178 -10.37 -8.22 0.18
CA GLN A 178 -10.75 -7.27 -0.87
C GLN A 178 -12.21 -6.82 -0.74
N ARG A 179 -13.14 -7.74 -0.48
CA ARG A 179 -14.56 -7.41 -0.33
C ARG A 179 -14.84 -6.52 0.89
N VAL A 180 -14.21 -6.83 2.04
CA VAL A 180 -14.28 -5.99 3.24
C VAL A 180 -13.76 -4.58 2.94
N ILE A 181 -12.57 -4.48 2.35
CA ILE A 181 -11.98 -3.17 2.00
C ILE A 181 -12.87 -2.41 1.02
N HIS A 182 -13.34 -3.07 -0.04
CA HIS A 182 -14.19 -2.46 -1.05
C HIS A 182 -15.52 -1.96 -0.49
N ALA A 183 -16.16 -2.75 0.39
CA ALA A 183 -17.37 -2.31 1.10
C ALA A 183 -17.08 -1.08 1.96
N GLN A 184 -16.00 -1.10 2.74
CA GLN A 184 -15.60 0.02 3.61
C GLN A 184 -15.29 1.31 2.82
N THR A 185 -14.68 1.21 1.64
CA THR A 185 -14.30 2.38 0.84
C THR A 185 -15.46 2.93 0.00
N THR A 186 -16.49 2.14 -0.28
CA THR A 186 -17.65 2.56 -1.10
C THR A 186 -18.85 3.03 -0.28
N THR A 187 -18.95 2.65 1.00
CA THR A 187 -20.14 2.95 1.84
C THR A 187 -20.28 4.43 2.23
N SER A 188 -19.20 5.23 2.19
CA SER A 188 -19.27 6.68 2.50
C SER A 188 -18.17 7.43 1.76
N ALA A 189 -18.43 7.80 0.51
CA ALA A 189 -17.42 8.35 -0.38
C ALA A 189 -17.32 9.87 -0.32
N LEU A 190 -18.45 10.58 -0.31
CA LEU A 190 -18.52 12.03 -0.16
C LEU A 190 -19.58 12.36 0.89
N GLY A 191 -19.20 12.37 2.17
CA GLY A 191 -20.15 12.49 3.28
C GLY A 191 -21.11 11.28 3.32
N PRO A 192 -22.44 11.47 3.40
CA PRO A 192 -23.41 10.37 3.50
C PRO A 192 -23.66 9.63 2.16
N VAL A 193 -23.08 10.09 1.05
CA VAL A 193 -23.34 9.51 -0.28
C VAL A 193 -22.37 8.36 -0.57
N ALA A 194 -22.92 7.19 -0.86
CA ALA A 194 -22.17 6.01 -1.29
C ALA A 194 -21.56 6.21 -2.69
N TRP A 195 -20.33 5.74 -2.89
CA TRP A 195 -19.75 5.67 -4.24
C TRP A 195 -20.38 4.50 -4.99
N PRO A 196 -20.73 4.67 -6.28
CA PRO A 196 -21.17 3.54 -7.08
C PRO A 196 -20.07 2.48 -7.10
N ARG A 197 -20.36 1.28 -6.56
CA ARG A 197 -19.38 0.17 -6.51
C ARG A 197 -18.84 -0.20 -7.90
N SER A 198 -19.64 0.03 -8.95
CA SER A 198 -19.24 -0.16 -10.34
C SER A 198 -18.08 0.73 -10.79
N LEU A 199 -17.75 1.77 -10.03
CA LEU A 199 -16.65 2.69 -10.30
C LEU A 199 -15.41 2.39 -9.45
N GLY A 200 -15.40 1.27 -8.71
CA GLY A 200 -14.27 0.83 -7.88
C GLY A 200 -14.00 1.71 -6.67
N THR A 201 -12.72 1.92 -6.32
CA THR A 201 -12.31 2.70 -5.14
C THR A 201 -12.03 4.16 -5.52
N PRO A 202 -12.69 5.16 -4.88
CA PRO A 202 -12.38 6.56 -5.15
C PRO A 202 -11.02 6.98 -4.56
N PRO A 203 -10.25 7.86 -5.22
CA PRO A 203 -8.90 8.25 -4.78
C PRO A 203 -8.82 8.81 -3.35
N TRP A 204 -9.79 9.62 -2.94
CA TRP A 204 -9.89 10.25 -1.61
C TRP A 204 -10.51 9.32 -0.53
N LYS A 205 -10.59 8.01 -0.78
CA LYS A 205 -10.85 7.03 0.29
C LYS A 205 -9.65 6.17 0.60
N VAL A 206 -8.70 6.09 -0.33
CA VAL A 206 -7.40 5.46 -0.08
C VAL A 206 -6.61 6.29 0.93
N ASP A 207 -6.76 7.60 0.94
CA ASP A 207 -6.11 8.47 1.93
C ASP A 207 -6.71 8.39 3.36
N ASP A 208 -8.04 8.29 3.46
CA ASP A 208 -8.80 8.28 4.73
C ASP A 208 -8.75 6.94 5.47
N ARG A 209 -8.66 5.81 4.74
CA ARG A 209 -8.91 4.46 5.29
C ARG A 209 -7.70 3.51 5.20
N THR A 210 -6.58 3.95 4.63
CA THR A 210 -5.37 3.14 4.59
C THR A 210 -4.65 3.21 5.93
N ARG A 211 -4.84 2.18 6.75
CA ARG A 211 -4.05 1.96 7.97
C ARG A 211 -2.68 1.42 7.58
N PHE A 212 -1.64 2.23 7.77
CA PHE A 212 -0.26 1.83 7.55
C PHE A 212 0.66 2.51 8.55
N ALA A 213 1.15 1.78 9.56
CA ALA A 213 2.08 2.28 10.57
C ALA A 213 1.69 3.63 11.22
N GLY A 214 0.39 3.88 11.41
CA GLY A 214 -0.14 5.14 11.97
C GLY A 214 0.01 6.36 11.05
N LEU A 215 0.41 6.19 9.80
CA LEU A 215 0.53 7.26 8.83
C LEU A 215 -0.82 7.76 8.35
N ARG A 216 -0.84 9.04 7.96
CA ARG A 216 -1.91 9.64 7.17
C ARG A 216 -1.43 9.76 5.74
N PHE A 217 -2.35 9.62 4.82
CA PHE A 217 -2.07 9.74 3.40
C PHE A 217 -2.84 10.93 2.82
N ALA A 218 -2.39 11.41 1.67
CA ALA A 218 -3.12 12.40 0.90
C ALA A 218 -2.83 12.22 -0.59
N GLY A 219 -3.84 12.54 -1.38
CA GLY A 219 -3.73 12.56 -2.81
C GLY A 219 -2.86 13.68 -3.39
N ARG A 220 -2.12 13.40 -4.46
CA ARG A 220 -1.39 14.35 -5.30
C ARG A 220 -1.63 14.02 -6.77
N LEU A 221 -2.11 15.00 -7.54
CA LEU A 221 -2.20 14.90 -8.99
C LEU A 221 -0.80 14.80 -9.60
N VAL A 222 -0.68 14.01 -10.65
CA VAL A 222 0.56 13.86 -11.42
C VAL A 222 0.61 14.96 -12.49
N ASP A 223 1.68 15.76 -12.51
CA ASP A 223 2.03 16.63 -13.64
C ASP A 223 3.17 15.96 -14.43
N ASP A 224 2.80 15.28 -15.51
CA ASP A 224 3.68 14.59 -16.46
C ASP A 224 3.94 15.44 -17.72
N SER A 225 3.70 16.76 -17.68
CA SER A 225 3.91 17.65 -18.83
C SER A 225 5.38 17.75 -19.25
N THR A 226 6.31 17.64 -18.29
CA THR A 226 7.75 17.52 -18.53
C THR A 226 8.38 16.61 -17.47
N SER A 227 9.55 16.06 -17.77
CA SER A 227 10.35 15.27 -16.82
C SER A 227 10.68 16.06 -15.55
N GLU A 228 10.96 17.36 -15.69
CA GLU A 228 11.31 18.24 -14.57
C GLU A 228 10.12 18.50 -13.65
N ALA A 229 8.91 18.61 -14.19
CA ALA A 229 7.69 18.76 -13.40
C ALA A 229 7.34 17.48 -12.63
N LEU A 230 7.62 16.31 -13.22
CA LEU A 230 7.35 15.01 -12.63
C LEU A 230 8.39 14.60 -11.57
N ALA A 231 9.65 14.99 -11.75
CA ALA A 231 10.78 14.54 -10.93
C ALA A 231 10.59 14.70 -9.40
N PRO A 232 10.07 15.83 -8.86
CA PRO A 232 9.84 15.96 -7.42
C PRO A 232 8.85 14.94 -6.86
N LEU A 233 7.83 14.59 -7.65
CA LEU A 233 6.81 13.64 -7.24
C LEU A 233 7.37 12.20 -7.21
N LEU A 234 8.17 11.83 -8.21
CA LEU A 234 8.88 10.54 -8.22
C LEU A 234 9.92 10.45 -7.12
N ALA A 235 10.65 11.53 -6.86
CA ALA A 235 11.60 11.61 -5.75
C ALA A 235 10.92 11.35 -4.39
N HIS A 236 9.73 11.91 -4.17
CA HIS A 236 8.95 11.65 -2.97
C HIS A 236 8.46 10.19 -2.92
N ALA A 237 7.99 9.62 -4.04
CA ALA A 237 7.63 8.20 -4.10
C ALA A 237 8.80 7.29 -3.72
N ARG A 238 10.01 7.56 -4.25
CA ARG A 238 11.24 6.83 -3.88
C ARG A 238 11.57 6.91 -2.40
N ARG A 239 11.41 8.09 -1.79
CA ARG A 239 11.63 8.26 -0.33
C ARG A 239 10.65 7.46 0.49
N ALA A 240 9.37 7.46 0.10
CA ALA A 240 8.37 6.62 0.75
C ALA A 240 8.74 5.12 0.65
N LEU A 241 9.16 4.68 -0.54
CA LEU A 241 9.58 3.29 -0.78
C LEU A 241 10.85 2.91 0.00
N ALA A 242 11.83 3.81 0.10
CA ALA A 242 13.03 3.63 0.91
C ALA A 242 12.68 3.48 2.41
N ASP A 243 11.61 4.16 2.87
CA ASP A 243 11.05 4.01 4.20
C ASP A 243 10.19 2.74 4.38
N GLY A 244 10.03 1.92 3.33
CA GLY A 244 9.20 0.71 3.33
C GLY A 244 7.70 0.99 3.17
N ILE A 245 7.32 2.18 2.73
CA ILE A 245 5.94 2.61 2.53
C ILE A 245 5.60 2.45 1.03
N PRO A 246 4.74 1.47 0.67
CA PRO A 246 4.31 1.32 -0.72
C PRO A 246 3.34 2.46 -1.09
N VAL A 247 3.32 2.83 -2.37
CA VAL A 247 2.63 4.04 -2.84
C VAL A 247 1.54 3.67 -3.85
N PRO A 248 0.25 3.84 -3.52
CA PRO A 248 -0.81 3.67 -4.48
C PRO A 248 -0.71 4.70 -5.60
N LEU A 249 -0.75 4.23 -6.84
CA LEU A 249 -0.74 5.03 -8.06
C LEU A 249 -2.04 4.75 -8.82
N PHE A 250 -2.82 5.78 -9.06
CA PHE A 250 -3.96 5.70 -9.94
C PHE A 250 -3.53 5.97 -11.39
N SER A 251 -4.05 5.15 -12.29
CA SER A 251 -3.87 5.30 -13.73
C SER A 251 -5.17 5.70 -14.44
N ALA A 252 -5.01 6.41 -15.54
CA ALA A 252 -6.08 6.93 -16.38
C ALA A 252 -5.72 6.88 -17.86
N GLY A 253 -6.70 7.13 -18.71
CA GLY A 253 -6.53 7.28 -20.14
C GLY A 253 -6.03 8.67 -20.52
N ASP A 254 -5.57 8.82 -21.75
CA ASP A 254 -5.29 10.13 -22.30
C ASP A 254 -6.60 10.85 -22.67
N SER A 255 -6.72 12.13 -22.31
CA SER A 255 -7.82 13.02 -22.69
C SER A 255 -8.03 13.15 -24.21
N SER A 256 -7.00 12.86 -25.01
CA SER A 256 -7.12 12.75 -26.47
C SER A 256 -8.03 11.60 -26.92
N LEU A 257 -8.29 10.64 -26.03
CA LEU A 257 -9.15 9.47 -26.25
C LEU A 257 -10.59 9.66 -25.74
N GLY A 258 -10.96 10.86 -25.26
CA GLY A 258 -12.27 11.19 -24.69
C GLY A 258 -12.21 11.72 -23.26
N LEU A 259 -13.18 12.55 -22.84
CA LEU A 259 -13.22 13.14 -21.48
C LEU A 259 -13.54 12.10 -20.39
N ASP A 260 -14.24 11.05 -20.78
CA ASP A 260 -14.67 9.89 -19.99
C ASP A 260 -13.53 8.94 -19.61
N THR A 261 -12.37 9.05 -20.27
CA THR A 261 -11.15 8.27 -20.00
C THR A 261 -10.20 8.98 -19.01
N VAL A 262 -10.42 10.27 -18.72
CA VAL A 262 -9.56 11.10 -17.84
C VAL A 262 -9.79 10.79 -16.36
N ILE A 263 -10.96 10.24 -16.03
CA ILE A 263 -11.27 9.83 -14.66
C ILE A 263 -10.36 8.65 -14.31
N PRO A 264 -9.62 8.68 -13.18
CA PRO A 264 -8.84 7.54 -12.73
C PRO A 264 -9.70 6.29 -12.60
N ARG A 265 -9.35 5.22 -13.32
CA ARG A 265 -10.15 3.99 -13.38
C ARG A 265 -9.48 2.78 -12.77
N HIS A 266 -8.17 2.84 -12.56
CA HIS A 266 -7.39 1.71 -12.09
C HIS A 266 -6.34 2.17 -11.09
N VAL A 267 -5.99 1.28 -10.17
CA VAL A 267 -5.03 1.54 -9.10
C VAL A 267 -4.02 0.42 -9.08
N VAL A 268 -2.75 0.80 -9.07
CA VAL A 268 -1.60 -0.09 -8.91
C VAL A 268 -0.80 0.33 -7.67
N LEU A 269 0.11 -0.51 -7.21
CA LEU A 269 0.90 -0.24 -6.01
C LEU A 269 2.38 -0.23 -6.35
N LEU A 270 3.05 0.91 -6.20
CA LEU A 270 4.51 0.96 -6.24
C LEU A 270 5.02 0.25 -4.98
N VAL A 271 5.87 -0.77 -5.13
CA VAL A 271 6.35 -1.62 -4.02
C VAL A 271 7.87 -1.59 -3.85
N ARG A 272 8.63 -1.17 -4.86
CA ARG A 272 10.08 -1.01 -4.77
C ARG A 272 10.58 0.08 -5.72
N ASP A 273 11.63 0.79 -5.30
CA ASP A 273 12.43 1.63 -6.19
C ASP A 273 13.43 0.74 -6.94
N ALA A 274 13.37 0.76 -8.27
CA ALA A 274 14.28 0.02 -9.14
C ALA A 274 15.48 0.89 -9.62
N GLY A 275 15.60 2.12 -9.12
CA GLY A 275 16.65 3.07 -9.47
C GLY A 275 16.30 3.91 -10.70
N ASN A 276 15.97 3.28 -11.82
CA ASN A 276 15.52 3.95 -13.06
C ASN A 276 14.00 3.86 -13.29
N GLY A 277 13.27 3.48 -12.25
CA GLY A 277 11.85 3.19 -12.30
C GLY A 277 11.34 2.59 -11.01
N PHE A 278 10.24 1.87 -11.09
CA PHE A 278 9.56 1.24 -9.97
C PHE A 278 9.19 -0.20 -10.30
N ASP A 279 9.20 -1.06 -9.28
CA ASP A 279 8.45 -2.30 -9.32
C ASP A 279 7.02 -2.04 -8.83
N VAL A 280 6.04 -2.48 -9.62
CA VAL A 280 4.64 -2.13 -9.45
C VAL A 280 3.79 -3.39 -9.35
N TYR A 281 3.14 -3.60 -8.21
CA TYR A 281 2.11 -4.62 -8.09
C TYR A 281 0.86 -4.17 -8.86
N GLU A 282 0.58 -4.87 -9.96
CA GLU A 282 -0.59 -4.70 -10.82
C GLU A 282 -1.63 -5.75 -10.43
N PRO A 283 -2.76 -5.35 -9.83
CA PRO A 283 -3.69 -6.27 -9.20
C PRO A 283 -4.49 -7.11 -10.22
N GLY A 284 -4.67 -6.66 -11.46
CA GLY A 284 -5.33 -7.41 -12.53
C GLY A 284 -4.55 -8.66 -12.93
N ALA A 285 -3.25 -8.51 -13.15
CA ALA A 285 -2.32 -9.58 -13.45
C ALA A 285 -1.89 -10.38 -12.21
N GLY A 286 -2.11 -9.83 -11.01
CA GLY A 286 -1.61 -10.41 -9.76
C GLY A 286 -0.09 -10.55 -9.79
N ALA A 287 0.61 -9.56 -10.32
CA ALA A 287 2.04 -9.61 -10.61
C ALA A 287 2.73 -8.28 -10.26
N VAL A 288 4.02 -8.36 -9.94
CA VAL A 288 4.90 -7.20 -9.86
C VAL A 288 5.56 -6.97 -11.22
N LEU A 289 5.33 -5.81 -11.81
CA LEU A 289 5.77 -5.44 -13.15
C LEU A 289 6.70 -4.21 -13.07
N PRO A 290 7.74 -4.14 -13.91
CA PRO A 290 8.60 -2.98 -13.97
C PRO A 290 7.90 -1.79 -14.66
N LEU A 291 8.16 -0.58 -14.19
CA LEU A 291 7.72 0.69 -14.75
C LEU A 291 8.89 1.66 -14.81
N ALA A 292 9.38 2.01 -16.00
CA ALA A 292 10.51 2.93 -16.12
C ALA A 292 10.06 4.40 -15.96
N ASP A 293 10.92 5.25 -15.39
CA ASP A 293 10.68 6.70 -15.33
C ASP A 293 10.47 7.29 -16.74
N ALA A 294 11.25 6.78 -17.69
CA ALA A 294 11.20 7.19 -19.08
C ALA A 294 9.89 6.86 -19.79
N ASP A 295 9.03 6.01 -19.20
CA ASP A 295 7.71 5.67 -19.75
C ASP A 295 6.58 6.54 -19.15
N LEU A 296 6.88 7.36 -18.14
CA LEU A 296 5.92 8.24 -17.47
C LEU A 296 5.76 9.59 -18.16
N HIS A 297 5.38 9.56 -19.44
CA HIS A 297 5.07 10.76 -20.22
C HIS A 297 3.86 10.57 -21.14
N PRO A 298 3.22 11.66 -21.58
CA PRO A 298 2.20 11.61 -22.61
C PRO A 298 2.77 10.98 -23.89
N GLY A 299 2.13 9.91 -24.39
CA GLY A 299 2.52 9.25 -25.64
C GLY A 299 3.33 7.96 -25.50
N ALA A 300 3.66 7.52 -24.29
CA ALA A 300 4.31 6.21 -24.04
C ALA A 300 3.45 4.99 -24.42
N GLY A 301 2.17 5.20 -24.78
CA GLY A 301 1.22 4.13 -25.09
C GLY A 301 0.63 3.52 -23.82
N ARG A 302 0.07 2.31 -23.94
CA ARG A 302 -0.55 1.59 -22.81
C ARG A 302 0.50 0.73 -22.12
N LEU A 303 0.67 0.90 -20.81
CA LEU A 303 1.71 0.24 -20.05
C LEU A 303 1.12 -0.91 -19.21
N PRO A 304 1.68 -2.14 -19.27
CA PRO A 304 1.23 -3.27 -18.45
C PRO A 304 1.25 -2.94 -16.95
N ALA A 305 2.32 -2.31 -16.46
CA ALA A 305 2.46 -1.92 -15.05
C ALA A 305 1.43 -0.88 -14.57
N LEU A 306 0.66 -0.25 -15.48
CA LEU A 306 -0.44 0.65 -15.16
C LEU A 306 -1.81 0.01 -15.38
N GLY A 307 -1.90 -1.32 -15.54
CA GLY A 307 -3.14 -2.02 -15.88
C GLY A 307 -3.57 -1.80 -17.33
N HIS A 308 -2.60 -1.66 -18.25
CA HIS A 308 -2.81 -1.28 -19.65
C HIS A 308 -3.46 0.09 -19.86
N TRP A 309 -3.32 0.98 -18.88
CA TRP A 309 -3.64 2.40 -19.03
C TRP A 309 -2.44 3.18 -19.56
N SER A 310 -2.70 4.38 -20.08
CA SER A 310 -1.68 5.17 -20.76
C SER A 310 -0.98 6.19 -19.90
N ARG A 311 -1.53 6.53 -18.71
CA ARG A 311 -1.00 7.62 -17.88
C ARG A 311 -1.12 7.34 -16.40
N ALA A 312 -0.11 7.79 -15.65
CA ALA A 312 -0.20 8.03 -14.23
C ALA A 312 -1.02 9.31 -13.98
N ALA A 313 -2.06 9.23 -13.17
CA ALA A 313 -2.97 10.35 -12.94
C ALA A 313 -2.81 10.94 -11.54
N TRP A 314 -2.57 10.09 -10.54
CA TRP A 314 -2.65 10.51 -9.15
C TRP A 314 -1.85 9.56 -8.23
N LEU A 315 -1.04 10.10 -7.33
CA LEU A 315 -0.31 9.34 -6.30
C LEU A 315 -0.90 9.58 -4.90
N ILE A 316 -0.97 8.52 -4.09
CA ILE A 316 -1.40 8.60 -2.69
C ILE A 316 -0.16 8.53 -1.80
N MET A 317 0.21 9.67 -1.23
CA MET A 317 1.49 9.85 -0.55
C MET A 317 1.33 10.01 0.96
N PRO A 318 2.28 9.54 1.79
CA PRO A 318 2.27 9.83 3.22
C PRO A 318 2.38 11.35 3.45
N VAL A 319 1.67 11.86 4.45
CA VAL A 319 1.72 13.27 4.87
C VAL A 319 1.93 13.38 6.37
N ARG A 320 2.60 14.46 6.80
CA ARG A 320 2.71 14.79 8.22
C ARG A 320 1.31 14.98 8.80
N ALA A 321 1.04 14.39 9.97
CA ALA A 321 -0.15 14.74 10.73
C ALA A 321 -0.07 16.23 11.08
N ARG A 322 -1.11 17.02 10.72
CA ARG A 322 -1.20 18.41 11.20
C ARG A 322 -1.18 18.37 12.73
N ARG A 323 -0.22 19.06 13.35
CA ARG A 323 -0.29 19.37 14.78
C ARG A 323 -1.56 20.23 14.96
N GLY A 324 -2.51 19.71 15.73
CA GLY A 324 -3.66 20.47 16.19
C GLY A 324 -3.25 21.47 17.26
#